data_AF-A0A1V8UP82-F1
#
_entry.id   AF-A0A1V8UP82-F1
#
_cell.length_a   1.000
_cell.length_b   1.000
_cell.length_c   1.000
_cell.angle_alpha   90.00
_cell.angle_beta   90.00
_cell.angle_gamma   90.00
#
_symmetry.space_group_name_H-M   'P 1'
#
loop_
_entity.id
_entity.type
_entity.pdbx_description
1 polymer ?
#
loop_
_entity_poly.entity_id
_entity_poly.type
_entity_poly.pdbx_seq_one_letter_code
_entity_poly.pdbx_strand_id
1 'polypeptide(L)'
;MSTHRYTSHTDLERMMKKLQLENKQLKKVLKSINALSQPYVPRKVRRHEAFDFFDLPTELRDEILEYCVVVGDVIIRPPDAIKLEEMRSPDDDYYGLSLQHAQTPQAETQLFCVSKGMRDQAAKIYFSRNTFIILPTPNQYSPLKWMPCGDNQDLLQHVRRISIALDYRALSDYWKAKRKRLYAAHSVRSLPEAERSTVRRRLNTVMYREGHKAAVSATHHHWRSMLFDITENLVNLEDLEINVQNAYCPDRFHRLAADIFRVHVAGYTTADMLAAHPVQQIKILGTLDVTERHAIRTLLDTKEVKFYGEQYGPPSKAMLREYPNREWWCDDGTQIVEDAGAEVDKDEVVNRRLDCRVCYDNMPDP
;
A
#
# COMPACT_ATOMS: atom_id res chain seq x y z
N MET A 1 16.93 9.58 -59.24
CA MET A 1 16.64 10.99 -59.57
C MET A 1 15.89 11.59 -58.39
N SER A 2 16.57 12.33 -57.52
CA SER A 2 15.98 12.95 -56.33
C SER A 2 15.42 14.32 -56.70
N THR A 3 14.10 14.47 -56.68
CA THR A 3 13.42 15.74 -56.94
C THR A 3 13.41 16.55 -55.65
N HIS A 4 14.38 17.45 -55.50
CA HIS A 4 14.35 18.48 -54.47
C HIS A 4 13.15 19.41 -54.74
N ARG A 5 12.06 19.20 -53.98
CA ARG A 5 10.96 20.15 -53.89
C ARG A 5 11.49 21.40 -53.20
N TYR A 6 11.66 22.47 -53.96
CA TYR A 6 11.83 23.81 -53.42
C TYR A 6 10.59 24.15 -52.60
N THR A 7 10.76 24.31 -51.29
CA THR A 7 9.74 24.88 -50.42
C THR A 7 9.39 26.25 -50.95
N SER A 8 8.09 26.48 -51.20
CA SER A 8 7.63 27.73 -51.78
C SER A 8 7.97 28.89 -50.82
N HIS A 9 8.27 30.08 -51.35
CA HIS A 9 8.53 31.28 -50.54
C HIS A 9 7.39 31.53 -49.51
N THR A 10 6.16 31.20 -49.88
CA THR A 10 4.97 31.27 -49.03
C THR A 10 4.99 30.29 -47.84
N ASP A 11 5.58 29.11 -48.00
CA ASP A 11 5.73 28.15 -46.90
C ASP A 11 6.78 28.61 -45.89
N LEU A 12 7.88 29.20 -46.39
CA LEU A 12 8.92 29.81 -45.56
C LEU A 12 8.37 30.96 -44.72
N GLU A 13 7.58 31.86 -45.32
CA GLU A 13 6.93 32.96 -44.59
C GLU A 13 5.96 32.46 -43.50
N ARG A 14 5.19 31.40 -43.79
CA ARG A 14 4.27 30.79 -42.81
C ARG A 14 5.04 30.17 -41.65
N MET A 15 6.13 29.47 -41.93
CA MET A 15 7.02 28.90 -40.90
C MET A 15 7.65 30.00 -40.04
N MET A 16 8.10 31.09 -40.66
CA MET A 16 8.68 32.22 -39.94
C MET A 16 7.68 32.87 -38.97
N LYS A 17 6.44 33.09 -39.40
CA LYS A 17 5.39 33.63 -38.52
C LYS A 17 5.07 32.70 -37.35
N LYS A 18 5.03 31.38 -37.59
CA LYS A 18 4.83 30.38 -36.53
C LYS A 18 5.96 30.43 -35.49
N LEU A 19 7.21 30.44 -35.94
CA LEU A 19 8.38 30.53 -35.05
C LEU A 19 8.41 31.83 -34.25
N GLN A 20 8.02 32.96 -34.85
CA GLN A 20 7.92 34.23 -34.13
C GLN A 20 6.86 34.20 -33.02
N LEU A 21 5.73 33.54 -33.26
CA LEU A 21 4.67 33.38 -32.27
C LEU A 21 5.12 32.49 -31.10
N GLU A 22 5.74 31.35 -31.41
CA GLU A 22 6.29 30.43 -30.39
C GLU A 22 7.36 31.11 -29.54
N ASN A 23 8.26 31.88 -30.16
CA ASN A 23 9.30 32.63 -29.46
C ASN A 23 8.70 33.73 -28.55
N LYS A 24 7.60 34.37 -28.98
CA LYS A 24 6.85 35.33 -28.15
C LYS A 24 6.18 34.65 -26.95
N GLN A 25 5.66 33.44 -27.12
CA GLN A 25 5.10 32.64 -26.02
C GLN A 25 6.18 32.19 -25.04
N LEU A 26 7.31 31.69 -25.55
CA LEU A 26 8.47 31.30 -24.72
C LEU A 26 9.00 32.48 -23.91
N LYS A 27 9.14 33.68 -24.50
CA LYS A 27 9.55 34.88 -23.76
C LYS A 27 8.56 35.26 -22.64
N LYS A 28 7.25 35.03 -22.83
CA LYS A 28 6.24 35.22 -21.78
C LYS A 28 6.46 34.23 -20.63
N VAL A 29 6.64 32.95 -20.94
CA VAL A 29 6.91 31.90 -19.94
C VAL A 29 8.22 32.19 -19.20
N LEU A 30 9.28 32.56 -19.91
CA LEU A 30 10.59 32.87 -19.33
C LEU A 30 10.52 34.11 -18.42
N LYS A 31 9.71 35.11 -18.78
CA LYS A 31 9.45 36.27 -17.92
C LYS A 31 8.69 35.88 -16.64
N SER A 32 7.71 34.97 -16.74
CA SER A 32 7.01 34.44 -15.56
C SER A 32 7.93 33.61 -14.67
N ILE A 33 8.79 32.76 -15.26
CA ILE A 33 9.81 32.00 -14.52
C ILE A 33 10.79 32.97 -13.85
N ASN A 34 11.33 33.96 -14.57
CA ASN A 34 12.25 34.96 -14.01
C ASN A 34 11.61 35.85 -12.95
N ALA A 35 10.30 36.08 -13.01
CA ALA A 35 9.57 36.77 -11.94
C ALA A 35 9.43 35.90 -10.69
N LEU A 36 9.34 34.57 -10.86
CA LEU A 36 9.35 33.59 -9.77
C LEU A 36 10.76 33.32 -9.22
N SER A 37 11.80 33.56 -10.03
CA SER A 37 13.21 33.29 -9.69
C SER A 37 14.05 34.55 -9.48
N GLN A 38 13.45 35.74 -9.34
CA GLN A 38 14.22 36.90 -8.88
C GLN A 38 14.77 36.59 -7.48
N PRO A 39 16.09 36.73 -7.26
CA PRO A 39 16.66 36.58 -5.93
C PRO A 39 15.96 37.60 -5.03
N TYR A 40 15.42 37.11 -3.92
CA TYR A 40 14.78 37.93 -2.90
C TYR A 40 15.68 39.12 -2.58
N VAL A 41 15.26 40.32 -2.99
CA VAL A 41 15.93 41.56 -2.59
C VAL A 41 15.30 41.90 -1.25
N PRO A 42 16.04 41.81 -0.13
CA PRO A 42 15.47 42.13 1.17
C PRO A 42 14.98 43.57 1.12
N ARG A 43 13.66 43.77 1.30
CA ARG A 43 13.18 45.10 1.68
C ARG A 43 13.98 45.49 2.91
N LYS A 44 14.47 46.72 2.98
CA LYS A 44 15.10 47.25 4.20
C LYS A 44 14.05 47.22 5.31
N VAL A 45 14.01 46.12 6.06
CA VAL A 45 13.13 45.93 7.22
C VAL A 45 13.57 46.96 8.24
N ARG A 46 12.65 47.84 8.64
CA ARG A 46 12.94 48.80 9.71
C ARG A 46 13.16 47.99 10.98
N ARG A 47 14.22 48.29 11.76
CA ARG A 47 14.37 47.73 13.10
C ARG A 47 13.03 47.96 13.83
N HIS A 48 12.44 46.87 14.35
CA HIS A 48 11.14 46.81 15.07
C HIS A 48 9.85 46.57 14.26
N GLU A 49 9.90 46.36 12.93
CA GLU A 49 8.73 45.82 12.21
C GLU A 49 8.70 44.29 12.29
N ALA A 50 7.53 43.72 12.59
CA ALA A 50 7.33 42.27 12.54
C ALA A 50 7.48 41.78 11.10
N PHE A 51 8.32 40.77 10.92
CA PHE A 51 8.58 40.15 9.61
C PHE A 51 7.49 39.12 9.32
N ASP A 52 6.80 39.22 8.18
CA ASP A 52 5.82 38.20 7.77
C ASP A 52 6.57 36.94 7.34
N PHE A 53 6.19 35.78 7.87
CA PHE A 53 6.77 34.50 7.48
C PHE A 53 6.73 34.29 5.97
N PHE A 54 5.66 34.72 5.29
CA PHE A 54 5.52 34.55 3.84
C PHE A 54 6.41 35.48 3.00
N ASP A 55 7.03 36.50 3.63
CA ASP A 55 8.05 37.32 3.00
C ASP A 55 9.43 36.64 3.01
N LEU A 56 9.61 35.51 3.68
CA LEU A 56 10.86 34.75 3.62
C LEU A 56 11.01 34.06 2.25
N PRO A 57 12.25 33.94 1.72
CA PRO A 57 12.56 33.01 0.64
C PRO A 57 12.00 31.61 0.94
N THR A 58 11.51 30.94 -0.10
CA THR A 58 10.89 29.61 0.04
C THR A 58 11.85 28.62 0.70
N GLU A 59 13.14 28.71 0.43
CA GLU A 59 14.17 27.85 0.99
C GLU A 59 14.25 28.00 2.52
N LEU A 60 14.19 29.23 3.03
CA LEU A 60 14.19 29.49 4.48
C LEU A 60 12.86 29.09 5.13
N ARG A 61 11.74 29.23 4.42
CA ARG A 61 10.44 28.75 4.92
C ARG A 61 10.42 27.24 5.03
N ASP A 62 10.89 26.54 3.99
CA ASP A 62 10.98 25.09 3.98
C ASP A 62 11.91 24.63 5.12
N GLU A 63 13.07 25.26 5.32
CA GLU A 63 13.98 24.96 6.43
C GLU A 63 13.31 25.15 7.81
N ILE A 64 12.62 26.28 8.03
CA ILE A 64 11.88 26.49 9.29
C ILE A 64 10.79 25.44 9.47
N LEU A 65 10.03 25.13 8.40
CA LEU A 65 8.96 24.15 8.45
C LEU A 65 9.48 22.73 8.67
N GLU A 66 10.67 22.39 8.20
CA GLU A 66 11.30 21.10 8.52
C GLU A 66 11.52 20.91 10.02
N TYR A 67 11.78 21.99 10.78
CA TYR A 67 11.86 21.92 12.24
C TYR A 67 10.50 21.94 12.94
N CYS A 68 9.45 22.46 12.28
CA CYS A 68 8.12 22.60 12.87
C CYS A 68 7.18 21.42 12.56
N VAL A 69 7.36 20.76 11.41
CA VAL A 69 6.56 19.61 11.00
C VAL A 69 7.06 18.37 11.74
N VAL A 70 6.17 17.73 12.50
CA VAL A 70 6.49 16.45 13.13
C VAL A 70 6.51 15.36 12.05
N VAL A 71 7.64 14.67 11.93
CA VAL A 71 7.87 13.61 10.95
C VAL A 71 8.17 12.28 11.65
N GLY A 72 7.68 11.18 11.09
CA GLY A 72 7.81 9.84 11.62
C GLY A 72 6.88 8.86 10.91
N ASP A 73 6.36 7.91 11.68
CA ASP A 73 5.42 6.90 11.19
C ASP A 73 3.98 7.36 11.45
N VAL A 74 3.20 7.51 10.39
CA VAL A 74 1.82 7.98 10.43
C VAL A 74 0.88 6.82 10.17
N ILE A 75 0.20 6.37 11.22
CA ILE A 75 -0.77 5.28 11.10
C ILE A 75 -2.09 5.83 10.53
N ILE A 76 -2.42 5.42 9.31
CA ILE A 76 -3.69 5.75 8.67
C ILE A 76 -4.76 4.80 9.22
N ARG A 77 -5.69 5.36 10.00
CA ARG A 77 -6.82 4.62 10.59
C ARG A 77 -8.14 5.09 9.97
N PRO A 78 -8.85 4.23 9.23
CA PRO A 78 -10.25 4.50 8.94
C PRO A 78 -11.05 4.67 10.24
N PRO A 79 -12.10 5.51 10.24
CA PRO A 79 -12.97 5.72 11.40
C PRO A 79 -13.58 4.42 11.96
N ASP A 80 -13.77 3.42 11.09
CA ASP A 80 -14.41 2.14 11.44
C ASP A 80 -13.41 0.98 11.64
N ALA A 81 -12.12 1.19 11.33
CA ALA A 81 -11.16 0.11 11.25
C ALA A 81 -10.48 -0.16 12.58
N ILE A 82 -11.23 -0.80 13.48
CA ILE A 82 -10.78 -1.45 14.71
C ILE A 82 -11.00 -0.58 15.95
N LYS A 83 -11.92 -1.05 16.79
CA LYS A 83 -11.99 -0.63 18.19
C LYS A 83 -10.69 -1.08 18.84
N LEU A 84 -9.98 -0.16 19.50
CA LEU A 84 -8.70 -0.41 20.18
C LEU A 84 -8.69 -1.69 21.04
N GLU A 85 -9.87 -2.11 21.50
CA GLU A 85 -10.17 -3.32 22.27
C GLU A 85 -9.87 -4.65 21.53
N GLU A 86 -9.90 -4.68 20.20
CA GLU A 86 -9.78 -5.93 19.39
C GLU A 86 -8.34 -6.20 18.88
N MET A 87 -7.47 -5.19 18.91
CA MET A 87 -6.04 -5.31 18.58
C MET A 87 -5.15 -5.55 19.81
N ARG A 88 -5.73 -5.52 21.02
CA ARG A 88 -5.00 -5.84 22.25
C ARG A 88 -4.76 -7.35 22.32
N SER A 89 -3.48 -7.73 22.44
CA SER A 89 -3.13 -8.96 23.12
C SER A 89 -3.72 -8.90 24.54
N PRO A 90 -4.34 -9.97 25.06
CA PRO A 90 -4.89 -10.00 26.42
C PRO A 90 -3.89 -9.64 27.54
N ASP A 91 -2.59 -9.58 27.22
CA ASP A 91 -1.50 -9.43 28.18
C ASP A 91 -0.86 -8.03 28.23
N ASP A 92 -1.26 -7.08 27.38
CA ASP A 92 -0.70 -5.72 27.36
C ASP A 92 -1.59 -4.70 28.11
N ASP A 93 -1.41 -4.65 29.42
CA ASP A 93 -2.10 -3.74 30.35
C ASP A 93 -1.53 -2.30 30.38
N TYR A 94 -0.71 -1.91 29.39
CA TYR A 94 -0.06 -0.60 29.40
C TYR A 94 -0.60 0.33 28.30
N TYR A 95 -1.18 1.45 28.74
CA TYR A 95 -1.78 2.59 28.01
C TYR A 95 -3.26 2.47 27.58
N GLY A 96 -4.12 3.00 28.45
CA GLY A 96 -5.41 3.55 28.09
C GLY A 96 -5.27 5.01 27.65
N LEU A 97 -5.39 5.26 26.34
CA LEU A 97 -5.65 6.59 25.81
C LEU A 97 -6.96 6.58 25.01
N SER A 98 -7.86 7.43 25.51
CA SER A 98 -9.26 7.62 25.13
C SER A 98 -9.45 7.98 23.65
N LEU A 99 -10.52 7.41 23.08
CA LEU A 99 -11.13 7.66 21.76
C LEU A 99 -11.55 9.12 21.48
N GLN A 100 -11.29 10.07 22.38
CA GLN A 100 -11.57 11.50 22.15
C GLN A 100 -10.58 12.20 21.19
N HIS A 101 -9.50 11.55 20.76
CA HIS A 101 -8.50 12.13 19.85
C HIS A 101 -8.89 12.12 18.36
N ALA A 102 -10.05 11.59 17.99
CA ALA A 102 -10.48 11.50 16.59
C ALA A 102 -10.90 12.86 15.96
N GLN A 103 -11.00 13.93 16.74
CA GLN A 103 -11.48 15.25 16.26
C GLN A 103 -10.51 16.41 16.49
N THR A 104 -9.46 16.24 17.30
CA THR A 104 -8.35 17.20 17.36
C THR A 104 -7.44 16.94 16.17
N PRO A 105 -7.06 17.97 15.37
CA PRO A 105 -5.99 17.79 14.40
C PRO A 105 -4.81 17.20 15.14
N GLN A 106 -4.35 16.03 14.68
CA GLN A 106 -3.20 15.37 15.30
C GLN A 106 -2.05 16.38 15.34
N ALA A 107 -1.19 16.35 16.36
CA ALA A 107 -0.17 17.38 16.58
C ALA A 107 0.65 17.66 15.31
N GLU A 108 0.84 16.63 14.49
CA GLU A 108 1.55 16.61 13.23
C GLU A 108 0.88 17.42 12.10
N THR A 109 -0.42 17.71 12.22
CA THR A 109 -1.23 18.43 11.22
C THR A 109 -1.66 19.83 11.66
N GLN A 110 -1.26 20.30 12.84
CA GLN A 110 -1.67 21.62 13.37
C GLN A 110 -1.28 22.78 12.43
N LEU A 111 -0.14 22.67 11.76
CA LEU A 111 0.31 23.66 10.77
C LEU A 111 -0.62 23.76 9.54
N PHE A 112 -1.39 22.71 9.25
CA PHE A 112 -2.34 22.71 8.14
C PHE A 112 -3.56 23.60 8.44
N CYS A 113 -3.81 23.90 9.71
CA CYS A 113 -4.92 24.72 10.16
C CYS A 113 -4.61 26.23 10.19
N VAL A 114 -3.34 26.64 10.01
CA VAL A 114 -2.91 28.04 10.16
C VAL A 114 -3.33 28.90 8.97
N SER A 115 -2.96 28.50 7.76
CA SER A 115 -3.35 29.18 6.52
C SER A 115 -3.19 28.23 5.33
N LYS A 116 -3.86 28.53 4.21
CA LYS A 116 -3.73 27.72 2.98
C LYS A 116 -2.27 27.66 2.49
N GLY A 117 -1.57 28.80 2.47
CA GLY A 117 -0.17 28.85 2.04
C GLY A 117 0.77 28.05 2.95
N MET A 118 0.56 28.13 4.27
CA MET A 118 1.33 27.36 5.25
C MET A 118 1.08 25.86 5.06
N ARG A 119 -0.20 25.48 4.94
CA ARG A 119 -0.62 24.10 4.72
C ARG A 119 0.03 23.51 3.47
N ASP A 120 -0.08 24.20 2.34
CA ASP A 120 0.38 23.65 1.06
C ASP A 120 1.92 23.43 1.07
N GLN A 121 2.70 24.29 1.76
CA GLN A 121 4.14 24.10 1.95
C GLN A 121 4.48 23.02 2.98
N ALA A 122 3.87 23.09 4.17
CA ALA A 122 4.09 22.11 5.23
C ALA A 122 3.67 20.69 4.80
N ALA A 123 2.60 20.56 4.01
CA ALA A 123 2.12 19.29 3.50
C ALA A 123 3.16 18.61 2.61
N LYS A 124 3.86 19.35 1.75
CA LYS A 124 4.94 18.79 0.93
C LYS A 124 6.01 18.12 1.80
N ILE A 125 6.44 18.79 2.86
CA ILE A 125 7.43 18.25 3.82
C ILE A 125 6.83 17.04 4.55
N TYR A 126 5.62 17.19 5.10
CA TYR A 126 4.93 16.14 5.83
C TYR A 126 4.78 14.85 5.00
N PHE A 127 4.21 14.93 3.79
CA PHE A 127 3.98 13.75 2.95
C PHE A 127 5.28 13.12 2.42
N SER A 128 6.33 13.91 2.18
CA SER A 128 7.61 13.37 1.69
C SER A 128 8.50 12.79 2.79
N ARG A 129 8.37 13.28 4.03
CA ARG A 129 9.22 12.88 5.15
C ARG A 129 8.60 11.81 6.06
N ASN A 130 7.29 11.62 6.03
CA ASN A 130 6.63 10.57 6.81
C ASN A 130 6.56 9.23 6.07
N THR A 131 6.56 8.14 6.84
CA THR A 131 6.14 6.82 6.36
C THR A 131 4.69 6.63 6.72
N PHE A 132 3.83 6.39 5.73
CA PHE A 132 2.41 6.17 5.98
C PHE A 132 2.12 4.68 6.17
N ILE A 133 1.64 4.30 7.35
CA ILE A 133 1.31 2.92 7.69
C ILE A 133 -0.19 2.72 7.48
N ILE A 134 -0.55 1.94 6.47
CA ILE A 134 -1.93 1.54 6.21
C ILE A 134 -2.19 0.23 6.93
N LEU A 135 -3.07 0.31 7.93
CA LEU A 135 -3.55 -0.88 8.61
C LEU A 135 -4.60 -1.62 7.78
N PRO A 136 -4.76 -2.94 8.00
CA PRO A 136 -5.81 -3.73 7.36
C PRO A 136 -7.19 -3.17 7.72
N THR A 137 -8.07 -2.98 6.73
CA THR A 137 -9.37 -2.34 6.95
C THR A 137 -10.51 -3.26 6.50
N PRO A 138 -11.57 -3.45 7.30
CA PRO A 138 -12.72 -4.22 6.86
C PRO A 138 -13.49 -3.45 5.78
N ASN A 139 -13.79 -4.10 4.66
CA ASN A 139 -14.78 -3.62 3.67
C ASN A 139 -14.47 -2.28 2.96
N GLN A 140 -13.23 -1.76 3.02
CA GLN A 140 -12.88 -0.53 2.31
C GLN A 140 -11.90 -0.80 1.18
N TYR A 141 -12.19 -0.23 0.01
CA TYR A 141 -11.40 -0.43 -1.19
C TYR A 141 -10.20 0.52 -1.28
N SER A 142 -10.32 1.71 -0.68
CA SER A 142 -9.30 2.75 -0.73
C SER A 142 -8.90 3.23 0.67
N PRO A 143 -7.75 2.82 1.20
CA PRO A 143 -7.23 3.37 2.45
C PRO A 143 -6.67 4.80 2.29
N LEU A 144 -6.28 5.18 1.06
CA LEU A 144 -5.69 6.50 0.77
C LEU A 144 -6.66 7.66 1.02
N LYS A 145 -7.98 7.42 0.95
CA LYS A 145 -8.99 8.44 1.26
C LYS A 145 -8.93 8.98 2.69
N TRP A 146 -8.24 8.27 3.59
CA TRP A 146 -8.04 8.69 4.99
C TRP A 146 -6.72 9.39 5.24
N MET A 147 -5.90 9.56 4.20
CA MET A 147 -4.73 10.42 4.30
C MET A 147 -5.19 11.86 4.56
N PRO A 148 -4.43 12.65 5.34
CA PRO A 148 -4.80 14.01 5.71
C PRO A 148 -4.61 15.01 4.54
N CYS A 149 -5.14 14.67 3.37
CA CYS A 149 -5.06 15.46 2.14
C CYS A 149 -6.22 16.47 2.02
N GLY A 150 -7.28 16.31 2.83
CA GLY A 150 -8.51 17.08 2.68
C GLY A 150 -9.08 16.95 1.26
N ASP A 151 -9.47 18.07 0.67
CA ASP A 151 -9.96 18.11 -0.72
C ASP A 151 -8.83 18.11 -1.78
N ASN A 152 -7.56 18.19 -1.35
CA ASN A 152 -6.43 18.33 -2.26
C ASN A 152 -5.71 16.99 -2.50
N GLN A 153 -6.23 16.21 -3.43
CA GLN A 153 -5.65 14.91 -3.83
C GLN A 153 -4.24 15.06 -4.43
N ASP A 154 -3.87 16.23 -4.97
CA ASP A 154 -2.53 16.48 -5.52
C ASP A 154 -1.44 16.35 -4.44
N LEU A 155 -1.80 16.42 -3.15
CA LEU A 155 -0.85 16.20 -2.05
C LEU A 155 -0.29 14.76 -2.02
N LEU A 156 -1.03 13.79 -2.55
CA LEU A 156 -0.58 12.40 -2.66
C LEU A 156 0.68 12.25 -3.53
N GLN A 157 0.91 13.17 -4.47
CA GLN A 157 2.13 13.19 -5.28
C GLN A 157 3.40 13.42 -4.45
N HIS A 158 3.28 13.91 -3.22
CA HIS A 158 4.40 14.14 -2.31
C HIS A 158 4.71 12.93 -1.44
N VAL A 159 3.83 11.92 -1.40
CA VAL A 159 4.08 10.68 -0.66
C VAL A 159 5.30 9.98 -1.25
N ARG A 160 6.26 9.63 -0.38
CA ARG A 160 7.47 8.89 -0.75
C ARG A 160 7.54 7.50 -0.17
N ARG A 161 6.94 7.28 1.01
CA ARG A 161 7.10 6.06 1.77
C ARG A 161 5.76 5.57 2.29
N ILE A 162 5.46 4.31 2.01
CA ILE A 162 4.24 3.67 2.51
C ILE A 162 4.56 2.27 3.01
N SER A 163 3.91 1.89 4.11
CA SER A 163 3.92 0.53 4.64
C SER A 163 2.49 0.03 4.70
N ILE A 164 2.24 -1.15 4.14
CA ILE A 164 0.92 -1.78 4.15
C ILE A 164 1.00 -3.13 4.84
N ALA A 165 -0.02 -3.45 5.63
CA ALA A 165 -0.16 -4.78 6.21
C ALA A 165 -1.26 -5.58 5.50
N LEU A 166 -0.89 -6.76 5.02
CA LEU A 166 -1.79 -7.68 4.34
C LEU A 166 -2.25 -8.75 5.33
N ASP A 167 -3.36 -8.48 6.02
CA ASP A 167 -3.90 -9.35 7.06
C ASP A 167 -5.30 -9.85 6.69
N TYR A 168 -5.46 -11.17 6.60
CA TYR A 168 -6.76 -11.79 6.31
C TYR A 168 -7.78 -11.60 7.44
N ARG A 169 -7.32 -11.42 8.68
CA ARG A 169 -8.17 -11.30 9.87
C ARG A 169 -9.06 -10.06 9.82
N ALA A 170 -8.59 -9.02 9.13
CA ALA A 170 -9.34 -7.79 8.89
C ALA A 170 -10.67 -8.02 8.16
N LEU A 171 -10.78 -9.12 7.42
CA LEU A 171 -11.98 -9.52 6.69
C LEU A 171 -12.76 -10.64 7.42
N SER A 172 -12.27 -11.11 8.57
CA SER A 172 -12.88 -12.25 9.28
C SER A 172 -14.32 -11.98 9.72
N ASP A 173 -14.65 -10.75 10.12
CA ASP A 173 -16.01 -10.40 10.57
C ASP A 173 -17.01 -10.31 9.42
N TYR A 174 -16.58 -9.84 8.25
CA TYR A 174 -17.37 -9.92 7.02
C TYR A 174 -17.78 -11.38 6.74
N TRP A 175 -16.85 -12.32 6.96
CA TRP A 175 -17.11 -13.75 6.78
C TRP A 175 -17.98 -14.36 7.87
N LYS A 176 -17.74 -14.04 9.14
CA LYS A 176 -18.60 -14.49 10.25
C LYS A 176 -20.07 -14.10 9.98
N ALA A 177 -20.32 -12.88 9.50
CA ALA A 177 -21.65 -12.43 9.15
C ALA A 177 -22.26 -13.22 7.98
N LYS A 178 -21.51 -13.43 6.89
CA LYS A 178 -21.98 -14.20 5.73
C LYS A 178 -22.27 -15.66 6.08
N ARG A 179 -21.39 -16.28 6.87
CA ARG A 179 -21.57 -17.65 7.39
C ARG A 179 -22.83 -17.76 8.24
N LYS A 180 -23.08 -16.80 9.14
CA LYS A 180 -24.31 -16.76 9.97
C LYS A 180 -25.57 -16.67 9.11
N ARG A 181 -25.56 -15.87 8.02
CA ARG A 181 -26.68 -15.78 7.06
C ARG A 181 -26.93 -17.12 6.34
N LEU A 182 -25.87 -17.80 5.89
CA LEU A 182 -25.98 -19.11 5.25
C LEU A 182 -26.56 -20.17 6.19
N TYR A 183 -26.12 -20.20 7.46
CA TYR A 183 -26.72 -21.06 8.49
C TYR A 183 -28.20 -20.76 8.73
N ALA A 184 -28.58 -19.47 8.77
CA ALA A 184 -29.97 -19.08 8.98
C ALA A 184 -30.88 -19.46 7.81
N ALA A 185 -30.36 -19.40 6.57
CA ALA A 185 -31.11 -19.77 5.36
C ALA A 185 -31.40 -21.28 5.27
N HIS A 186 -30.58 -22.12 5.90
CA HIS A 186 -30.74 -23.58 5.91
C HIS A 186 -31.27 -24.04 7.28
N SER A 187 -32.55 -23.74 7.54
CA SER A 187 -33.22 -24.16 8.78
C SER A 187 -33.33 -25.69 8.85
N VAL A 188 -32.47 -26.32 9.63
CA VAL A 188 -32.49 -27.76 9.93
C VAL A 188 -33.43 -28.12 11.10
N ARG A 189 -34.12 -27.12 11.68
CA ARG A 189 -34.95 -27.32 12.88
C ARG A 189 -36.13 -28.26 12.65
N SER A 190 -36.65 -28.32 11.41
CA SER A 190 -37.80 -29.16 11.05
C SER A 190 -37.44 -30.62 10.71
N LEU A 191 -36.16 -30.96 10.59
CA LEU A 191 -35.74 -32.33 10.24
C LEU A 191 -35.78 -33.27 11.46
N PRO A 192 -35.95 -34.59 11.28
CA PRO A 192 -35.71 -35.60 12.32
C PRO A 192 -34.25 -35.61 12.79
N GLU A 193 -33.98 -35.96 14.06
CA GLU A 193 -32.64 -35.86 14.66
C GLU A 193 -31.56 -36.69 13.92
N ALA A 194 -31.93 -37.87 13.41
CA ALA A 194 -31.05 -38.72 12.61
C ALA A 194 -30.62 -38.03 11.29
N GLU A 195 -31.53 -37.31 10.64
CA GLU A 195 -31.27 -36.57 9.41
C GLU A 195 -30.57 -35.23 9.66
N ARG A 196 -30.88 -34.57 10.80
CA ARG A 196 -30.20 -33.32 11.22
C ARG A 196 -28.70 -33.50 11.28
N SER A 197 -28.21 -34.60 11.85
CA SER A 197 -26.77 -34.84 11.99
C SER A 197 -26.05 -34.93 10.63
N THR A 198 -26.66 -35.65 9.68
CA THR A 198 -26.13 -35.85 8.32
C THR A 198 -26.21 -34.56 7.49
N VAL A 199 -27.36 -33.89 7.50
CA VAL A 199 -27.56 -32.62 6.79
C VAL A 199 -26.65 -31.55 7.38
N ARG A 200 -26.51 -31.44 8.70
CA ARG A 200 -25.59 -30.51 9.36
C ARG A 200 -24.14 -30.78 8.97
N ARG A 201 -23.71 -32.04 8.91
CA ARG A 201 -22.35 -32.38 8.45
C ARG A 201 -22.12 -31.94 7.00
N ARG A 202 -23.03 -32.26 6.08
CA ARG A 202 -22.93 -31.88 4.67
C ARG A 202 -22.96 -30.35 4.49
N LEU A 203 -23.88 -29.68 5.18
CA LEU A 203 -24.01 -28.23 5.15
C LEU A 203 -22.76 -27.54 5.70
N ASN A 204 -22.20 -28.06 6.80
CA ASN A 204 -20.94 -27.56 7.36
C ASN A 204 -19.79 -27.72 6.36
N THR A 205 -19.68 -28.86 5.67
CA THR A 205 -18.65 -29.06 4.64
C THR A 205 -18.80 -28.08 3.47
N VAL A 206 -20.02 -27.89 2.95
CA VAL A 206 -20.28 -26.95 1.85
C VAL A 206 -20.02 -25.51 2.30
N MET A 207 -20.57 -25.08 3.44
CA MET A 207 -20.34 -23.72 3.95
C MET A 207 -18.89 -23.47 4.32
N TYR A 208 -18.17 -24.50 4.78
CA TYR A 208 -16.75 -24.39 5.03
C TYR A 208 -15.98 -24.18 3.73
N ARG A 209 -16.24 -25.00 2.70
CA ARG A 209 -15.60 -24.87 1.38
C ARG A 209 -15.94 -23.54 0.69
N GLU A 210 -17.23 -23.25 0.52
CA GLU A 210 -17.71 -22.01 -0.12
C GLU A 210 -17.35 -20.77 0.70
N GLY A 211 -17.41 -20.87 2.02
CA GLY A 211 -17.01 -19.80 2.93
C GLY A 211 -15.53 -19.50 2.85
N HIS A 212 -14.68 -20.53 2.85
CA HIS A 212 -13.23 -20.39 2.69
C HIS A 212 -12.86 -19.80 1.34
N LYS A 213 -13.45 -20.30 0.24
CA LYS A 213 -13.22 -19.79 -1.12
C LYS A 213 -13.62 -18.33 -1.25
N ALA A 214 -14.82 -18.00 -0.80
CA ALA A 214 -15.29 -16.62 -0.82
C ALA A 214 -14.34 -15.72 0.00
N ALA A 215 -13.84 -16.23 1.13
CA ALA A 215 -12.91 -15.53 1.98
C ALA A 215 -11.58 -15.21 1.36
N VAL A 216 -10.91 -16.21 0.79
CA VAL A 216 -9.70 -15.99 0.02
C VAL A 216 -9.96 -15.02 -1.15
N SER A 217 -11.08 -15.18 -1.86
CA SER A 217 -11.43 -14.33 -3.00
C SER A 217 -11.61 -12.85 -2.63
N ALA A 218 -12.34 -12.52 -1.55
CA ALA A 218 -12.47 -11.11 -1.19
C ALA A 218 -11.21 -10.56 -0.52
N THR A 219 -10.40 -11.39 0.16
CA THR A 219 -9.06 -10.99 0.61
C THR A 219 -8.18 -10.58 -0.57
N HIS A 220 -8.11 -11.41 -1.61
CA HIS A 220 -7.40 -11.07 -2.84
C HIS A 220 -7.96 -9.80 -3.47
N HIS A 221 -9.28 -9.69 -3.60
CA HIS A 221 -9.91 -8.50 -4.17
C HIS A 221 -9.60 -7.23 -3.37
N HIS A 222 -9.57 -7.31 -2.05
CA HIS A 222 -9.22 -6.17 -1.19
C HIS A 222 -7.75 -5.76 -1.35
N TRP A 223 -6.82 -6.70 -1.25
CA TRP A 223 -5.38 -6.42 -1.41
C TRP A 223 -5.07 -5.89 -2.81
N ARG A 224 -5.74 -6.45 -3.82
CA ARG A 224 -5.72 -5.98 -5.20
C ARG A 224 -6.14 -4.51 -5.31
N SER A 225 -7.29 -4.14 -4.78
CA SER A 225 -7.78 -2.76 -4.83
C SER A 225 -6.85 -1.80 -4.11
N MET A 226 -6.31 -2.19 -2.96
CA MET A 226 -5.35 -1.38 -2.22
C MET A 226 -4.06 -1.13 -3.02
N LEU A 227 -3.49 -2.18 -3.64
CA LEU A 227 -2.29 -2.03 -4.45
C LEU A 227 -2.57 -1.23 -5.73
N PHE A 228 -3.74 -1.40 -6.34
CA PHE A 228 -4.19 -0.57 -7.45
C PHE A 228 -4.23 0.90 -7.07
N ASP A 229 -4.90 1.24 -5.98
CA ASP A 229 -5.00 2.61 -5.52
C ASP A 229 -3.62 3.23 -5.22
N ILE A 230 -2.71 2.45 -4.61
CA ILE A 230 -1.32 2.87 -4.38
C ILE A 230 -0.62 3.17 -5.71
N THR A 231 -0.68 2.25 -6.67
CA THR A 231 0.02 2.41 -7.94
C THR A 231 -0.57 3.49 -8.84
N GLU A 232 -1.88 3.76 -8.75
CA GLU A 232 -2.52 4.78 -9.56
C GLU A 232 -2.29 6.19 -8.99
N ASN A 233 -2.34 6.33 -7.66
CA ASN A 233 -2.36 7.66 -7.03
C ASN A 233 -1.00 8.12 -6.49
N LEU A 234 -0.08 7.20 -6.17
CA LEU A 234 1.20 7.54 -5.53
C LEU A 234 2.36 7.54 -6.54
N VAL A 235 2.24 8.38 -7.58
CA VAL A 235 3.15 8.43 -8.74
C VAL A 235 4.63 8.70 -8.42
N ASN A 236 4.95 9.18 -7.23
CA ASN A 236 6.32 9.46 -6.81
C ASN A 236 6.73 8.63 -5.59
N LEU A 237 6.05 7.51 -5.33
CA LEU A 237 6.43 6.58 -4.25
C LEU A 237 7.86 6.06 -4.51
N GLU A 238 8.72 6.15 -3.51
CA GLU A 238 10.11 5.70 -3.56
C GLU A 238 10.25 4.34 -2.87
N ASP A 239 9.69 4.21 -1.66
CA ASP A 239 9.70 2.96 -0.89
C ASP A 239 8.27 2.44 -0.62
N LEU A 240 8.07 1.16 -0.95
CA LEU A 240 6.87 0.40 -0.59
C LEU A 240 7.25 -0.76 0.33
N GLU A 241 6.74 -0.75 1.55
CA GLU A 241 6.84 -1.87 2.47
C GLU A 241 5.54 -2.66 2.50
N ILE A 242 5.63 -3.98 2.35
CA ILE A 242 4.49 -4.90 2.35
C ILE A 242 4.72 -5.93 3.43
N ASN A 243 3.95 -5.85 4.51
CA ASN A 243 3.95 -6.84 5.57
C ASN A 243 2.99 -7.99 5.21
N VAL A 244 3.56 -9.17 4.98
CA VAL A 244 2.84 -10.40 4.65
C VAL A 244 2.85 -11.41 5.80
N GLN A 245 3.26 -11.01 7.00
CA GLN A 245 3.32 -11.88 8.18
C GLN A 245 2.00 -12.59 8.42
N ASN A 246 0.87 -11.89 8.27
CA ASN A 246 -0.47 -12.45 8.45
C ASN A 246 -1.21 -12.72 7.14
N ALA A 247 -0.50 -12.87 6.02
CA ALA A 247 -1.08 -13.20 4.72
C ALA A 247 -1.39 -14.70 4.64
N TYR A 248 -2.47 -15.13 5.30
CA TYR A 248 -2.92 -16.52 5.33
C TYR A 248 -4.37 -16.68 4.85
N CYS A 249 -4.75 -17.90 4.49
CA CYS A 249 -6.16 -18.25 4.35
C CYS A 249 -6.89 -18.15 5.70
N PRO A 250 -8.23 -18.10 5.73
CA PRO A 250 -9.03 -17.93 6.94
C PRO A 250 -8.70 -18.90 8.08
N ASP A 251 -8.39 -20.13 7.71
CA ASP A 251 -8.11 -21.22 8.63
C ASP A 251 -6.60 -21.44 8.86
N ARG A 252 -5.75 -20.54 8.33
CA ARG A 252 -4.27 -20.54 8.46
C ARG A 252 -3.53 -21.75 7.89
N PHE A 253 -4.20 -22.63 7.15
CA PHE A 253 -3.57 -23.77 6.48
C PHE A 253 -2.70 -23.39 5.28
N HIS A 254 -2.80 -22.16 4.78
CA HIS A 254 -2.21 -21.75 3.52
C HIS A 254 -1.71 -20.29 3.58
N ARG A 255 -0.51 -20.04 3.06
CA ARG A 255 0.15 -18.74 2.94
C ARG A 255 -0.21 -18.06 1.62
N LEU A 256 -0.91 -16.93 1.68
CA LEU A 256 -1.30 -16.12 0.52
C LEU A 256 -0.22 -15.10 0.10
N ALA A 257 0.97 -15.12 0.71
CA ALA A 257 2.02 -14.12 0.52
C ALA A 257 2.43 -13.91 -0.96
N ALA A 258 2.68 -15.01 -1.69
CA ALA A 258 3.01 -14.96 -3.12
C ALA A 258 1.77 -14.73 -4.00
N ASP A 259 0.59 -15.20 -3.56
CA ASP A 259 -0.66 -15.10 -4.32
C ASP A 259 -1.08 -13.64 -4.55
N ILE A 260 -0.76 -12.74 -3.62
CA ILE A 260 -0.99 -11.29 -3.73
C ILE A 260 -0.49 -10.73 -5.06
N PHE A 261 0.70 -11.14 -5.49
CA PHE A 261 1.34 -10.61 -6.68
C PHE A 261 0.76 -11.19 -7.97
N ARG A 262 0.08 -12.34 -7.89
CA ARG A 262 -0.57 -13.01 -9.03
C ARG A 262 -2.02 -12.54 -9.26
N VAL A 263 -2.57 -11.72 -8.36
CA VAL A 263 -3.95 -11.25 -8.49
C VAL A 263 -4.07 -10.31 -9.69
N HIS A 264 -4.97 -10.63 -10.61
CA HIS A 264 -5.21 -9.85 -11.82
C HIS A 264 -6.08 -8.62 -11.56
N VAL A 265 -5.77 -7.49 -12.21
CA VAL A 265 -6.38 -6.16 -12.16
C VAL A 265 -6.46 -5.59 -13.56
N ALA A 266 -7.68 -5.37 -14.07
CA ALA A 266 -7.87 -4.78 -15.40
C ALA A 266 -7.05 -5.46 -16.52
N GLY A 267 -6.78 -6.77 -16.39
CA GLY A 267 -5.96 -7.54 -17.34
C GLY A 267 -4.48 -7.71 -16.99
N TYR A 268 -4.00 -7.09 -15.91
CA TYR A 268 -2.59 -7.13 -15.47
C TYR A 268 -2.47 -7.77 -14.10
N THR A 269 -1.40 -8.49 -13.80
CA THR A 269 -1.15 -8.93 -12.42
C THR A 269 -0.74 -7.76 -11.53
N THR A 270 -0.89 -7.93 -10.21
CA THR A 270 -0.40 -6.94 -9.24
C THR A 270 1.13 -6.78 -9.35
N ALA A 271 1.85 -7.85 -9.68
CA ALA A 271 3.24 -7.80 -10.08
C ALA A 271 3.49 -6.88 -11.29
N ASP A 272 2.72 -7.04 -12.37
CA ASP A 272 2.85 -6.19 -13.58
C ASP A 272 2.61 -4.71 -13.26
N MET A 273 1.65 -4.41 -12.39
CA MET A 273 1.38 -3.04 -11.95
C MET A 273 2.55 -2.45 -11.16
N LEU A 274 3.10 -3.22 -10.21
CA LEU A 274 4.27 -2.79 -9.45
C LEU A 274 5.50 -2.66 -10.35
N ALA A 275 5.68 -3.55 -11.32
CA ALA A 275 6.75 -3.48 -12.32
C ALA A 275 6.69 -2.17 -13.12
N ALA A 276 5.49 -1.77 -13.56
CA ALA A 276 5.27 -0.53 -14.29
C ALA A 276 5.35 0.75 -13.43
N HIS A 277 5.16 0.63 -12.11
CA HIS A 277 5.18 1.76 -11.17
C HIS A 277 6.60 2.31 -10.97
N PRO A 278 6.83 3.62 -10.77
CA PRO A 278 8.17 4.19 -10.53
C PRO A 278 8.78 3.89 -9.15
N VAL A 279 8.15 3.03 -8.35
CA VAL A 279 8.69 2.64 -7.03
C VAL A 279 10.08 2.03 -7.20
N GLN A 280 11.02 2.51 -6.38
CA GLN A 280 12.43 2.15 -6.47
C GLN A 280 12.71 0.90 -5.65
N GLN A 281 12.23 0.89 -4.40
CA GLN A 281 12.49 -0.18 -3.47
C GLN A 281 11.19 -0.79 -2.95
N ILE A 282 11.13 -2.13 -2.95
CA ILE A 282 10.05 -2.89 -2.32
C ILE A 282 10.65 -3.69 -1.16
N LYS A 283 10.12 -3.50 0.04
CA LYS A 283 10.47 -4.28 1.24
C LYS A 283 9.33 -5.25 1.53
N ILE A 284 9.62 -6.53 1.64
CA ILE A 284 8.63 -7.55 2.01
C ILE A 284 8.99 -8.06 3.41
N LEU A 285 8.09 -7.85 4.36
CA LEU A 285 8.26 -8.28 5.74
C LEU A 285 7.47 -9.57 6.03
N GLY A 286 8.01 -10.44 6.87
CA GLY A 286 7.31 -11.63 7.34
C GLY A 286 7.28 -12.76 6.30
N THR A 287 8.32 -12.86 5.46
CA THR A 287 8.50 -14.04 4.61
C THR A 287 9.01 -15.22 5.41
N LEU A 288 8.52 -16.43 5.13
CA LEU A 288 8.84 -17.61 5.94
C LEU A 288 10.11 -18.35 5.48
N ASP A 289 10.29 -18.51 4.17
CA ASP A 289 11.30 -19.41 3.62
C ASP A 289 11.85 -18.91 2.28
N VAL A 290 12.94 -19.54 1.84
CA VAL A 290 13.66 -19.22 0.58
C VAL A 290 12.76 -19.41 -0.64
N THR A 291 11.88 -20.41 -0.64
CA THR A 291 10.99 -20.68 -1.77
C THR A 291 9.96 -19.56 -1.97
N GLU A 292 9.34 -19.08 -0.88
CA GLU A 292 8.40 -17.95 -0.90
C GLU A 292 9.09 -16.67 -1.41
N ARG A 293 10.31 -16.39 -0.93
CA ARG A 293 11.11 -15.25 -1.39
C ARG A 293 11.49 -15.35 -2.86
N HIS A 294 11.92 -16.54 -3.31
CA HIS A 294 12.25 -16.79 -4.71
C HIS A 294 11.04 -16.59 -5.63
N ALA A 295 9.86 -17.05 -5.20
CA ALA A 295 8.60 -16.85 -5.91
C ALA A 295 8.27 -15.36 -6.07
N ILE A 296 8.32 -14.60 -4.97
CA ILE A 296 8.03 -13.16 -4.99
C ILE A 296 9.04 -12.42 -5.84
N ARG A 297 10.34 -12.76 -5.75
CA ARG A 297 11.37 -12.11 -6.57
C ARG A 297 11.21 -12.41 -8.05
N THR A 298 10.81 -13.62 -8.41
CA THR A 298 10.54 -13.96 -9.82
C THR A 298 9.36 -13.15 -10.36
N LEU A 299 8.34 -12.89 -9.53
CA LEU A 299 7.21 -12.05 -9.91
C LEU A 299 7.57 -10.55 -9.96
N LEU A 300 8.57 -10.10 -9.19
CA LEU A 300 9.00 -8.70 -9.09
C LEU A 300 10.45 -8.50 -9.59
N ASP A 301 10.83 -9.22 -10.65
CA ASP A 301 12.20 -9.28 -11.16
C ASP A 301 12.75 -7.93 -11.66
N THR A 302 11.84 -7.01 -12.02
CA THR A 302 12.15 -5.63 -12.43
C THR A 302 12.42 -4.67 -11.26
N LYS A 303 12.28 -5.12 -10.01
CA LYS A 303 12.37 -4.26 -8.81
C LYS A 303 13.48 -4.69 -7.86
N GLU A 304 14.03 -3.71 -7.13
CA GLU A 304 14.87 -4.00 -5.97
C GLU A 304 13.98 -4.48 -4.82
N VAL A 305 13.91 -5.79 -4.62
CA VAL A 305 13.13 -6.42 -3.55
C VAL A 305 14.03 -6.86 -2.41
N LYS A 306 13.80 -6.30 -1.22
CA LYS A 306 14.46 -6.69 0.03
C LYS A 306 13.50 -7.49 0.90
N PHE A 307 13.99 -8.58 1.45
CA PHE A 307 13.22 -9.45 2.32
C PHE A 307 13.66 -9.30 3.76
N TYR A 308 12.67 -9.30 4.63
CA TYR A 308 12.81 -9.35 6.07
C TYR A 308 11.95 -10.54 6.52
N GLY A 309 12.51 -11.35 7.40
CA GLY A 309 11.86 -12.53 7.94
C GLY A 309 10.75 -12.21 8.92
N GLU A 310 10.26 -13.26 9.56
CA GLU A 310 9.24 -13.18 10.59
C GLU A 310 9.91 -12.99 11.95
N GLN A 311 9.51 -11.95 12.72
CA GLN A 311 9.81 -11.84 14.15
C GLN A 311 8.99 -12.87 14.96
N TYR A 312 9.20 -14.15 14.71
CA TYR A 312 8.83 -15.16 15.70
C TYR A 312 10.10 -15.75 16.30
N GLY A 313 10.01 -16.04 17.60
CA GLY A 313 10.93 -16.97 18.22
C GLY A 313 10.92 -18.33 17.51
N PRO A 314 11.72 -19.31 17.98
CA PRO A 314 11.89 -20.59 17.31
C PRO A 314 10.54 -21.22 16.91
N PRO A 315 10.45 -21.85 15.72
CA PRO A 315 9.21 -22.36 15.17
C PRO A 315 8.51 -23.31 16.14
N SER A 316 7.19 -23.19 16.26
CA SER A 316 6.42 -24.06 17.16
C SER A 316 6.53 -25.55 16.75
N LYS A 317 6.35 -26.46 17.70
CA LYS A 317 6.30 -27.93 17.42
C LYS A 317 5.21 -28.34 16.42
N ALA A 318 4.21 -27.47 16.16
CA ALA A 318 3.20 -27.70 15.13
C ALA A 318 3.76 -27.34 13.75
N MET A 319 4.40 -26.18 13.63
CA MET A 319 5.05 -25.72 12.38
C MET A 319 6.18 -26.65 11.94
N LEU A 320 7.00 -27.12 12.88
CA LEU A 320 8.06 -28.11 12.61
C LEU A 320 7.51 -29.47 12.14
N ARG A 321 6.28 -29.83 12.53
CA ARG A 321 5.63 -31.06 12.05
C ARG A 321 5.02 -30.91 10.67
N GLU A 322 4.49 -29.72 10.39
CA GLU A 322 3.85 -29.40 9.11
C GLU A 322 4.89 -29.15 8.01
N TYR A 323 6.05 -28.59 8.36
CA TYR A 323 7.15 -28.33 7.43
C TYR A 323 8.51 -28.79 7.99
N PRO A 324 8.76 -30.11 8.08
CA PRO A 324 9.94 -30.66 8.74
C PRO A 324 11.26 -30.38 8.01
N ASN A 325 11.21 -30.05 6.71
CA ASN A 325 12.40 -29.84 5.87
C ASN A 325 12.70 -28.37 5.57
N ARG A 326 12.06 -27.43 6.27
CA ARG A 326 12.29 -25.99 6.05
C ARG A 326 13.42 -25.48 6.94
N GLU A 327 14.29 -24.66 6.35
CA GLU A 327 15.19 -23.80 7.10
C GLU A 327 14.39 -22.62 7.65
N TRP A 328 14.31 -22.54 8.98
CA TRP A 328 13.59 -21.49 9.69
C TRP A 328 14.59 -20.45 10.19
N TRP A 329 14.38 -19.21 9.82
CA TRP A 329 15.22 -18.08 10.21
C TRP A 329 14.44 -17.25 11.23
N CYS A 330 14.97 -17.11 12.45
CA CYS A 330 14.45 -16.15 13.41
C CYS A 330 14.93 -14.76 12.96
N ASP A 331 14.03 -13.83 12.70
CA ASP A 331 14.41 -12.48 12.31
C ASP A 331 14.38 -11.52 13.51
N ASP A 332 15.46 -10.79 13.73
CA ASP A 332 15.61 -9.68 14.67
C ASP A 332 15.30 -8.31 14.03
N GLY A 333 14.75 -8.32 12.80
CA GLY A 333 14.56 -7.15 11.95
C GLY A 333 15.75 -6.89 11.03
N THR A 334 16.64 -7.87 10.87
CA THR A 334 17.74 -7.79 9.91
C THR A 334 17.27 -8.19 8.52
N GLN A 335 17.80 -7.50 7.53
CA GLN A 335 17.58 -7.90 6.14
C GLN A 335 18.13 -9.32 5.95
N ILE A 336 17.30 -10.22 5.42
CA ILE A 336 17.77 -11.57 5.07
C ILE A 336 18.75 -11.43 3.91
N VAL A 337 20.03 -11.62 4.20
CA VAL A 337 21.08 -11.78 3.20
C VAL A 337 20.98 -13.22 2.72
N GLU A 338 20.34 -13.45 1.58
CA GLU A 338 20.17 -14.81 1.07
C GLU A 338 21.51 -15.45 0.70
N ASP A 339 21.64 -16.73 1.03
CA ASP A 339 22.76 -17.56 0.59
C ASP A 339 22.74 -17.66 -0.94
N ALA A 340 23.79 -17.11 -1.56
CA ALA A 340 24.08 -17.29 -2.97
C ALA A 340 24.35 -18.78 -3.25
N GLY A 341 23.30 -19.57 -3.54
CA GLY A 341 23.51 -20.97 -3.93
C GLY A 341 22.35 -21.95 -3.73
N ALA A 342 21.21 -21.56 -3.12
CA ALA A 342 20.08 -22.47 -3.03
C ALA A 342 19.43 -22.66 -4.42
N GLU A 343 19.64 -23.82 -5.06
CA GLU A 343 18.83 -24.25 -6.21
C GLU A 343 17.39 -24.46 -5.73
N VAL A 344 16.54 -23.48 -6.01
CA VAL A 344 15.11 -23.60 -5.78
C VAL A 344 14.49 -24.23 -7.04
N ASP A 345 13.77 -25.33 -6.86
CA ASP A 345 13.00 -25.94 -7.94
C ASP A 345 11.94 -24.93 -8.44
N LYS A 346 12.16 -24.43 -9.66
CA LYS A 346 11.28 -23.44 -10.31
C LYS A 346 9.89 -24.02 -10.58
N ASP A 347 9.81 -25.32 -10.87
CA ASP A 347 8.52 -26.00 -11.05
C ASP A 347 7.82 -26.15 -9.70
N GLU A 348 8.54 -26.35 -8.60
CA GLU A 348 7.95 -26.29 -7.26
C GLU A 348 7.42 -24.88 -6.92
N VAL A 349 8.13 -23.81 -7.31
CA VAL A 349 7.70 -22.42 -7.08
C VAL A 349 6.49 -22.01 -7.93
N VAL A 350 6.46 -22.44 -9.19
CA VAL A 350 5.36 -22.15 -10.12
C VAL A 350 4.15 -23.04 -9.82
N ASN A 351 4.37 -24.32 -9.50
CA ASN A 351 3.33 -25.31 -9.26
C ASN A 351 2.97 -25.54 -7.78
N ARG A 352 3.60 -24.85 -6.82
CA ARG A 352 3.04 -24.66 -5.46
C ARG A 352 1.76 -23.83 -5.60
N ARG A 353 0.72 -24.47 -6.14
CA ARG A 353 -0.69 -24.27 -5.82
C ARG A 353 -0.89 -25.09 -4.55
N LEU A 354 -1.08 -24.38 -3.44
CA LEU A 354 -0.74 -24.87 -2.11
C LEU A 354 -1.67 -25.97 -1.56
N ASP A 355 -1.12 -26.76 -0.64
CA ASP A 355 -1.66 -27.93 0.08
C ASP A 355 -2.97 -27.74 0.85
N CYS A 356 -3.67 -26.61 0.70
CA CYS A 356 -5.05 -26.53 1.15
C CYS A 356 -5.93 -27.29 0.18
N ARG A 357 -6.30 -28.55 0.50
CA ARG A 357 -7.29 -29.36 -0.25
C ARG A 357 -8.57 -28.57 -0.59
N VAL A 358 -8.94 -27.58 0.22
CA VAL A 358 -10.11 -26.71 -0.02
C VAL A 358 -9.84 -25.60 -1.03
N CYS A 359 -8.63 -25.03 -1.08
CA CYS A 359 -8.23 -24.06 -2.10
C CYS A 359 -7.95 -24.74 -3.45
N TYR A 360 -7.31 -25.91 -3.41
CA TYR A 360 -6.81 -26.65 -4.58
C TYR A 360 -7.94 -27.19 -5.47
N ASP A 361 -8.99 -27.77 -4.86
CA ASP A 361 -10.11 -28.38 -5.60
C ASP A 361 -10.90 -27.40 -6.50
N ASN A 362 -10.69 -26.08 -6.39
CA ASN A 362 -11.64 -25.09 -6.94
C ASN A 362 -11.05 -23.76 -7.43
N MET A 363 -9.74 -23.67 -7.68
CA MET A 363 -9.23 -22.55 -8.50
C MET A 363 -9.85 -22.65 -9.90
N PRO A 364 -10.33 -21.55 -10.51
CA PRO A 364 -10.66 -21.58 -11.92
C PRO A 364 -9.40 -22.05 -12.67
N ASP A 365 -9.55 -23.05 -13.53
CA ASP A 365 -8.48 -23.38 -14.47
C ASP A 365 -8.08 -22.12 -15.24
N PRO A 366 -6.78 -21.94 -15.52
CA PRO A 366 -6.25 -20.72 -16.13
C PRO A 366 -6.92 -20.40 -17.48
#